data_AF-A0A1E4ZLL8-F1
#
_entry.id   AF-A0A1E4ZLL8-F1
#
_cell.length_a   1.000
_cell.length_b   1.000
_cell.length_c   1.000
_cell.angle_alpha   90.00
_cell.angle_beta   90.00
_cell.angle_gamma   90.00
#
_symmetry.space_group_name_H-M   'P 1'
#
loop_
_entity.id
_entity.type
_entity.pdbx_description
1 polymer ?
#
loop_
_entity_poly.entity_id
_entity_poly.type
_entity_poly.pdbx_seq_one_letter_code
_entity_poly.pdbx_strand_id
1 'polypeptide(L)' 'MLTLEEQLTFLQQERKDSIQNAQNLREQFGTRYNHIFTEKINHTIFCYDSVLTSIKELLALKNKAYGK' A
#
# COMPACT_ATOMS: atom_id res chain seq x y z
N MET A 1 -10.61 14.15 -9.67
CA MET A 1 -9.21 13.67 -9.63
C MET A 1 -8.69 13.95 -8.23
N LEU A 2 -8.21 12.94 -7.50
CA LEU A 2 -7.70 13.13 -6.13
C LEU A 2 -6.39 13.93 -6.14
N THR A 3 -6.16 14.72 -5.10
CA THR A 3 -4.87 15.36 -4.81
C THR A 3 -3.81 14.33 -4.41
N LEU A 4 -2.53 14.69 -4.46
CA LEU A 4 -1.43 13.79 -4.04
C LEU A 4 -1.57 13.38 -2.57
N GLU A 5 -2.03 14.28 -1.70
CA GLU A 5 -2.26 14.04 -0.29
C GLU A 5 -3.44 13.08 -0.04
N GLU A 6 -4.53 13.21 -0.80
CA GLU A 6 -5.66 12.28 -0.77
C GLU A 6 -5.27 10.91 -1.32
N GLN A 7 -4.48 10.86 -2.41
CA GLN A 7 -3.95 9.60 -2.95
C GLN A 7 -3.03 8.90 -1.96
N LEU A 8 -2.16 9.65 -1.25
CA LEU A 8 -1.29 9.11 -0.22
C LEU A 8 -2.11 8.46 0.90
N THR A 9 -3.12 9.17 1.42
CA THR A 9 -3.98 8.70 2.50
C THR A 9 -4.75 7.44 2.07
N PHE A 10 -5.33 7.48 0.87
CA PHE A 10 -6.06 6.35 0.30
C PHE A 10 -5.17 5.10 0.16
N LEU A 11 -3.99 5.23 -0.43
CA LEU A 11 -3.08 4.10 -0.66
C LEU A 11 -2.51 3.54 0.65
N GLN A 12 -2.28 4.38 1.66
CA GLN A 12 -1.88 3.91 2.99
C GLN A 12 -2.96 3.03 3.64
N GLN A 13 -4.22 3.43 3.48
CA GLN A 13 -5.36 2.67 4.01
C GLN A 13 -5.52 1.34 3.25
N GLU A 14 -5.52 1.37 1.91
CA GLU A 14 -5.61 0.16 1.07
C GLU A 14 -4.50 -0.87 1.36
N ARG A 15 -3.27 -0.36 1.58
CA ARG A 15 -2.14 -1.20 1.99
C ARG A 15 -2.39 -1.86 3.34
N LYS A 16 -2.85 -1.09 4.32
CA LYS A 16 -3.15 -1.59 5.67
C LYS A 16 -4.24 -2.67 5.62
N ASP A 17 -5.30 -2.44 4.86
CA ASP A 17 -6.41 -3.38 4.71
C ASP A 17 -5.97 -4.65 3.98
N SER A 18 -5.08 -4.55 3.00
CA SER A 18 -4.48 -5.71 2.32
C SER A 18 -3.63 -6.57 3.26
N ILE A 19 -2.83 -5.93 4.13
CA ILE A 19 -2.05 -6.65 5.17
C ILE A 19 -2.98 -7.34 6.15
N GLN A 20 -4.03 -6.65 6.61
CA GLN A 20 -5.00 -7.24 7.54
C GLN A 20 -5.73 -8.43 6.89
N ASN A 21 -6.09 -8.33 5.61
CA ASN A 21 -6.68 -9.45 4.88
C ASN A 21 -5.72 -10.64 4.78
N ALA A 22 -4.42 -10.42 4.52
CA ALA A 22 -3.44 -11.51 4.53
C ALA A 22 -3.40 -12.22 5.90
N GLN A 23 -3.42 -11.46 6.99
CA GLN A 23 -3.43 -11.99 8.35
C GLN A 23 -4.72 -12.78 8.63
N ASN A 24 -5.88 -12.22 8.32
CA ASN A 24 -7.18 -12.87 8.51
C ASN A 24 -7.28 -14.18 7.71
N LEU A 25 -6.80 -14.21 6.47
CA LEU A 25 -6.80 -15.42 5.65
C LEU A 25 -5.86 -16.49 6.22
N ARG A 26 -4.69 -16.07 6.74
CA ARG A 26 -3.77 -16.98 7.43
C ARG A 26 -4.39 -17.56 8.69
N GLU A 27 -5.16 -16.78 9.45
CA GLU A 27 -5.86 -17.25 10.64
C GLU A 27 -7.01 -18.21 10.29
N GLN A 28 -7.81 -17.90 9.27
CA GLN A 28 -8.97 -18.72 8.88
C GLN A 28 -8.59 -20.05 8.23
N PHE A 29 -7.59 -20.04 7.35
CA PHE A 29 -7.22 -21.22 6.56
C PHE A 29 -5.96 -21.92 7.07
N GLY A 30 -5.30 -21.36 8.09
CA GLY A 30 -4.04 -21.87 8.62
C GLY A 30 -2.88 -21.75 7.63
N THR A 31 -1.71 -22.24 8.04
CA THR A 31 -0.46 -22.10 7.27
C THR A 31 -0.43 -22.97 6.01
N ARG A 32 -1.21 -24.05 5.95
CA ARG A 32 -1.20 -25.01 4.84
C ARG A 32 -1.67 -24.40 3.51
N TYR A 33 -2.67 -23.52 3.57
CA TYR A 33 -3.22 -22.84 2.38
C TYR A 33 -2.67 -21.44 2.17
N ASN A 34 -1.70 -21.01 2.99
CA ASN A 34 -1.16 -19.66 2.97
C ASN A 34 -0.65 -19.24 1.58
N HIS A 35 0.01 -20.16 0.87
CA HIS A 35 0.59 -19.92 -0.46
C HIS A 35 -0.44 -19.46 -1.51
N ILE A 36 -1.70 -19.91 -1.42
CA ILE A 36 -2.76 -19.59 -2.39
C ILE A 36 -3.08 -18.09 -2.39
N PHE A 37 -3.08 -17.47 -1.21
CA PHE A 37 -3.50 -16.08 -1.05
C PHE A 37 -2.31 -15.13 -0.87
N THR A 38 -1.19 -15.66 -0.33
CA THR A 38 -0.01 -14.87 0.01
C THR A 38 0.63 -14.25 -1.23
N GLU A 39 0.76 -14.98 -2.33
CA GLU A 39 1.46 -14.47 -3.52
C GLU A 39 0.75 -13.24 -4.12
N LYS A 40 -0.57 -13.37 -4.34
CA LYS A 40 -1.38 -12.27 -4.89
C LYS A 40 -1.45 -11.08 -3.94
N ILE A 41 -1.65 -11.31 -2.64
CA ILE A 41 -1.78 -10.22 -1.67
C ILE A 41 -0.42 -9.54 -1.44
N ASN A 42 0.68 -10.28 -1.38
CA ASN A 42 2.02 -9.70 -1.27
C ASN A 42 2.38 -8.88 -2.50
N HIS A 43 2.03 -9.34 -3.70
CA HIS A 43 2.23 -8.57 -4.92
C HIS A 43 1.43 -7.26 -4.88
N THR A 44 0.18 -7.30 -4.42
CA THR A 44 -0.62 -6.08 -4.24
C THR A 44 -0.01 -5.11 -3.23
N ILE A 45 0.46 -5.61 -2.08
CA ILE A 45 1.17 -4.80 -1.07
C ILE A 45 2.43 -4.17 -1.66
N PHE A 46 3.21 -4.94 -2.42
CA PHE A 46 4.41 -4.45 -3.11
C PHE A 46 4.09 -3.32 -4.09
N CYS A 47 3.03 -3.46 -4.91
CA CYS A 47 2.57 -2.40 -5.80
C CYS A 47 2.20 -1.14 -5.03
N TYR A 48 1.48 -1.25 -3.92
CA TYR A 48 1.15 -0.11 -3.07
C TYR A 48 2.41 0.55 -2.50
N ASP A 49 3.39 -0.22 -2.03
CA ASP A 49 4.66 0.31 -1.53
C ASP A 49 5.44 1.09 -2.60
N SER A 50 5.45 0.59 -3.85
CA SER A 50 6.07 1.29 -4.97
C SER A 50 5.39 2.63 -5.25
N VAL A 51 4.05 2.65 -5.35
CA VAL A 51 3.30 3.88 -5.65
C VAL A 51 3.39 4.88 -4.50
N LEU A 52 3.32 4.42 -3.25
CA LEU A 52 3.49 5.26 -2.06
C LEU A 52 4.85 5.95 -2.04
N THR A 53 5.90 5.25 -2.48
CA THR A 53 7.25 5.83 -2.58
C THR A 53 7.26 6.97 -3.61
N SER A 54 6.72 6.74 -4.80
CA SER A 54 6.63 7.78 -5.83
C SER A 54 5.79 8.99 -5.41
N ILE A 55 4.66 8.78 -4.73
CA ILE A 55 3.83 9.90 -4.24
C ILE A 55 4.56 10.70 -3.16
N LYS A 56 5.30 10.05 -2.25
CA LYS A 56 6.12 10.75 -1.24
C LYS A 56 7.21 11.58 -1.89
N GLU A 57 7.87 11.07 -2.92
CA GLU A 57 8.87 11.81 -3.69
C GLU A 57 8.26 13.02 -4.39
N LEU A 58 7.09 12.86 -5.03
CA LEU A 58 6.38 13.96 -5.68
C LEU A 58 5.94 15.03 -4.67
N LEU A 59 5.45 14.63 -3.49
CA LEU A 59 5.12 15.56 -2.40
C LEU A 59 6.37 16.30 -1.89
N ALA A 60 7.50 15.60 -1.75
CA ALA A 60 8.76 16.22 -1.37
C ALA A 60 9.25 17.23 -2.42
N LEU A 61 9.10 16.93 -3.71
CA LEU A 61 9.43 17.83 -4.81
C LEU A 61 8.50 19.05 -4.83
N LYS A 62 7.18 18.86 -4.67
CA LYS A 62 6.21 19.95 -4.53
C LYS A 62 6.62 20.87 -3.39
N ASN A 63 6.89 20.32 -2.20
CA ASN A 63 7.23 21.12 -1.03
C ASN A 63 8.60 21.83 -1.15
N LYS A 64 9.58 21.23 -1.85
CA LYS A 64 10.85 21.89 -2.18
C LYS A 64 10.68 23.00 -3.21
N ALA A 65 9.84 22.81 -4.23
CA ALA A 65 9.59 23.83 -5.25
C ALA A 65 8.83 25.06 -4.69
N TYR A 66 8.04 24.86 -3.63
CA TYR A 66 7.33 25.94 -2.92
C TYR A 66 8.10 26.51 -1.71
N GLY A 67 9.27 25.96 -1.37
CA GLY A 67 10.16 26.50 -0.33
C GLY A 67 11.15 27.51 -0.92
N LYS A 68 11.10 28.76 -0.45
CA LYS A 68 12.23 29.72 -0.54
C LYS A 68 13.39 29.25 0.32
#